data_AF-A0AAN7S6S1-F1
#
_entry.id   AF-A0AAN7S6S1-F1
#
_cell.length_a   1.000
_cell.length_b   1.000
_cell.length_c   1.000
_cell.angle_alpha   90.00
_cell.angle_beta   90.00
_cell.angle_gamma   90.00
#
_symmetry.space_group_name_H-M   'P 1'
#
loop_
_entity.id
_entity.type
_entity.pdbx_description
1 polymer ?
#
loop_
_entity_poly.entity_id
_entity_poly.type
_entity_poly.pdbx_seq_one_letter_code
_entity_poly.pdbx_strand_id
1 'polypeptide(L)' 'MLAGLDPLVILYMLYDPKTDTWTMVAPLSMPRDAVGVCLLGDKLYAVGGYDGQTYLNTMEAYDPQTNEWTQ' A
#
# COMPACT_ATOMS: atom_id res chain seq x y z
N MET A 1 -21.57 12.47 9.55
CA MET A 1 -20.85 11.41 10.29
C MET A 1 -20.29 10.41 9.28
N LEU A 2 -19.34 10.86 8.47
CA LEU A 2 -18.35 10.05 7.75
C LEU A 2 -17.07 10.89 7.85
N ALA A 3 -16.37 10.71 8.96
CA ALA A 3 -15.18 11.48 9.28
C ALA A 3 -13.96 10.83 8.60
N GLY A 4 -13.20 11.63 7.86
CA GLY A 4 -11.74 11.53 7.90
C GLY A 4 -11.05 10.40 7.14
N LEU A 5 -11.48 10.06 5.92
CA LEU A 5 -10.55 9.43 4.98
C LEU A 5 -9.81 10.52 4.20
N ASP A 6 -8.69 10.94 4.76
CA ASP A 6 -7.61 11.66 4.06
C ASP A 6 -7.19 10.82 2.82
N PRO A 7 -6.91 11.39 1.62
CA PRO A 7 -6.64 10.62 0.39
C PRO A 7 -5.35 9.78 0.40
N LEU A 8 -4.67 9.68 1.54
CA LEU A 8 -3.62 8.70 1.76
C LEU A 8 -4.28 7.32 1.89
N VAL A 9 -4.54 6.68 0.75
CA VAL A 9 -4.79 5.23 0.69
C VAL A 9 -3.50 4.56 1.16
N ILE A 10 -3.41 4.31 2.47
CA ILE A 10 -2.20 3.75 3.04
C ILE A 10 -2.17 2.26 2.70
N LEU A 11 -1.00 1.80 2.29
CA LEU A 11 -0.64 0.44 1.84
C LEU A 11 -0.89 -0.71 2.85
N TYR A 12 -1.84 -0.56 3.78
CA TYR A 12 -2.17 -1.50 4.85
C TYR A 12 -3.64 -1.95 4.89
N MET A 13 -4.53 -1.45 4.01
CA MET A 13 -5.93 -1.90 3.96
C MET A 13 -6.34 -2.46 2.59
N LEU A 14 -7.12 -3.53 2.59
CA LEU A 14 -7.81 -4.10 1.44
C LEU A 14 -9.32 -3.96 1.60
N TYR A 15 -9.99 -3.45 0.57
CA TYR A 15 -11.45 -3.34 0.53
C TYR A 15 -12.09 -4.53 -0.18
N ASP A 16 -13.07 -5.19 0.47
CA ASP A 16 -13.95 -6.15 -0.17
C ASP A 16 -15.33 -5.51 -0.46
N PRO A 17 -15.67 -5.25 -1.74
CA PRO A 17 -16.94 -4.63 -2.10
C PRO A 17 -18.17 -5.55 -1.90
N LYS A 18 -17.98 -6.87 -1.72
CA LYS A 18 -19.10 -7.81 -1.50
C LYS A 18 -19.65 -7.71 -0.08
N THR A 19 -18.75 -7.49 0.87
CA THR A 19 -19.07 -7.40 2.30
C THR A 19 -19.06 -5.95 2.81
N ASP A 20 -18.60 -5.01 1.98
CA ASP A 20 -18.42 -3.60 2.34
C ASP A 20 -17.52 -3.42 3.57
N THR A 21 -16.42 -4.17 3.59
CA THR A 21 -15.48 -4.18 4.72
C THR A 21 -14.07 -3.89 4.28
N TRP A 22 -13.34 -3.18 5.14
CA TRP A 22 -11.90 -3.02 5.02
C TRP A 22 -11.19 -4.00 5.96
N THR A 23 -10.17 -4.67 5.45
CA THR A 23 -9.36 -5.63 6.21
C THR A 23 -7.91 -5.17 6.20
N MET A 24 -7.21 -5.36 7.32
CA MET A 24 -5.77 -5.08 7.38
C MET A 24 -4.99 -6.11 6.56
N VAL A 25 -4.02 -5.64 5.78
CA VAL A 25 -3.03 -6.46 5.07
C VAL A 25 -1.64 -6.27 5.67
N ALA A 26 -0.65 -7.03 5.19
CA ALA A 26 0.72 -6.83 5.64
C ALA A 26 1.17 -5.38 5.40
N PRO A 27 1.86 -4.76 6.38
CA PRO A 27 2.42 -3.44 6.20
C PRO A 27 3.61 -3.51 5.23
N LEU A 28 3.89 -2.39 4.57
CA LEU A 28 5.18 -2.18 3.90
C LEU A 28 6.34 -2.41 4.86
N SER A 29 7.48 -2.86 4.31
CA SER A 29 8.73 -2.99 5.07
C SER A 29 9.36 -1.63 5.40
N MET A 30 9.15 -0.62 4.55
CA MET A 30 9.56 0.77 4.79
C MET A 30 8.36 1.72 4.70
N PRO A 31 8.26 2.73 5.59
CA PRO A 31 7.25 3.77 5.45
C PRO A 31 7.47 4.54 4.15
N ARG A 32 6.39 4.85 3.44
CA ARG A 32 6.41 5.61 2.19
C ARG A 32 5.28 6.62 2.17
N ASP A 33 5.60 7.89 2.01
CA ASP A 33 4.70 8.98 1.61
C ASP A 33 4.99 9.38 0.16
N ALA A 34 4.05 10.09 -0.50
CA ALA A 34 4.16 10.53 -1.89
C ALA A 34 4.58 9.40 -2.85
N VAL A 35 4.09 8.19 -2.59
CA VAL A 35 4.47 6.96 -3.31
C VAL A 35 3.66 6.78 -4.59
N GLY A 36 4.32 6.33 -5.66
CA GLY A 36 3.63 5.88 -6.87
C GLY A 36 3.17 4.43 -6.71
N VAL A 37 1.91 4.14 -7.04
CA VAL A 37 1.36 2.78 -6.93
C VAL A 37 0.79 2.33 -8.28
N CYS A 38 1.10 1.10 -8.69
CA CYS A 38 0.50 0.50 -9.88
C CYS A 38 0.23 -0.99 -9.73
N LEU A 39 -0.75 -1.49 -10.49
CA LEU A 39 -1.00 -2.92 -10.65
C LEU A 39 -0.20 -3.42 -11.86
N LEU A 40 0.53 -4.51 -11.69
CA LEU A 40 1.20 -5.21 -12.80
C LEU A 40 1.01 -6.72 -12.61
N GLY A 41 0.23 -7.33 -13.50
CA GLY A 41 -0.17 -8.72 -13.35
C GLY A 41 -1.08 -8.91 -12.14
N ASP A 42 -0.68 -9.77 -11.23
CA ASP A 42 -1.41 -10.12 -9.99
C ASP A 42 -0.83 -9.44 -8.73
N LYS A 43 0.13 -8.52 -8.90
CA LYS A 43 0.83 -7.86 -7.80
C LYS A 43 0.66 -6.34 -7.84
N LEU A 44 0.65 -5.74 -6.66
CA LEU A 44 0.65 -4.29 -6.47
C LEU A 44 2.08 -3.82 -6.22
N TYR A 45 2.51 -2.76 -6.90
CA TYR A 45 3.86 -2.22 -6.76
C TYR A 45 3.79 -0.82 -6.17
N ALA A 46 4.56 -0.58 -5.11
CA ALA A 46 4.84 0.73 -4.56
C ALA A 46 6.25 1.16 -4.94
N VAL A 47 6.37 2.26 -5.68
CA VAL A 47 7.64 2.70 -6.28
C VAL A 47 8.01 4.07 -5.72
N GLY A 48 9.22 4.16 -5.18
CA GLY A 48 9.77 5.40 -4.63
C GLY A 48 9.02 5.90 -3.39
N GLY A 49 8.84 7.22 -3.30
CA GLY A 49 8.23 7.90 -2.16
C GLY A 49 9.26 8.56 -1.23
N TYR A 50 8.80 8.95 -0.06
CA TYR A 50 9.58 9.61 1.00
C TYR A 50 9.36 8.87 2.33
N ASP A 51 10.43 8.48 3.02
CA ASP A 51 10.34 7.70 4.27
C ASP A 51 10.29 8.57 5.55
N GLY A 52 10.17 9.90 5.40
CA GLY A 52 10.30 10.86 6.49
C GLY A 52 11.71 11.42 6.67
N GLN A 53 12.69 10.89 5.94
CA GLN A 53 14.08 11.39 5.94
C GLN A 53 14.59 11.66 4.53
N THR A 54 14.42 10.70 3.62
CA THR A 54 14.97 10.74 2.25
C THR A 54 13.97 10.28 1.21
N TYR A 55 14.17 10.70 -0.05
CA TYR A 55 13.44 10.14 -1.18
C TYR A 55 13.99 8.76 -1.54
N LEU A 56 13.09 7.81 -1.69
CA LEU A 56 13.43 6.41 -1.96
C LEU A 56 13.64 6.18 -3.45
N ASN A 57 14.66 5.39 -3.78
CA ASN A 57 14.91 4.83 -5.11
C ASN A 57 14.56 3.33 -5.18
N THR A 58 13.83 2.82 -4.18
CA THR A 58 13.43 1.42 -4.05
C THR A 58 11.96 1.23 -4.43
N MET A 59 11.57 -0.01 -4.70
CA MET A 59 10.17 -0.41 -4.85
C MET A 59 9.86 -1.59 -3.94
N GLU A 60 8.59 -1.83 -3.67
CA GLU A 60 8.11 -3.05 -3.02
C GLU A 60 6.90 -3.60 -3.81
N ALA A 61 6.82 -4.92 -3.91
CA ALA A 61 5.73 -5.65 -4.55
C ALA A 61 4.92 -6.41 -3.50
N TYR A 62 3.60 -6.23 -3.51
CA TYR A 62 2.66 -6.97 -2.69
C TYR A 62 2.14 -8.20 -3.42
N ASP A 63 2.22 -9.34 -2.76
CA ASP A 63 1.55 -10.57 -3.17
C ASP A 63 0.28 -10.78 -2.33
N PRO A 64 -0.93 -10.67 -2.91
CA PRO A 64 -2.17 -10.94 -2.19
C PRO A 64 -2.36 -12.41 -1.78
N GLN A 65 -1.65 -13.36 -2.42
CA GLN A 65 -1.74 -14.78 -2.08
C GLN A 65 -0.97 -15.11 -0.79
N THR A 66 0.18 -14.48 -0.58
CA THR A 66 0.97 -14.65 0.65
C THR A 66 0.68 -13.57 1.68
N ASN A 67 0.02 -12.47 1.28
CA ASN A 67 -0.17 -11.28 2.07
C ASN A 67 1.17 -10.72 2.58
N GLU A 68 2.12 -10.49 1.67
CA GLU A 68 3.46 -10.00 1.99
C GLU A 68 3.93 -8.95 0.99
N TRP A 69 4.75 -8.01 1.46
CA TRP A 69 5.51 -7.09 0.63
C TRP A 69 6.96 -7.58 0.49
N THR A 70 7.54 -7.49 -0.70
CA THR A 70 8.96 -7.78 -0.97
C THR A 70 9.59 -6.65 -1.76
N GLN A 71 10.79 -6.20 -1.36
CA GLN A 71 11.54 -5.15 -2.03
C GLN A 71 12.17 -5.61 -3.36
#